data_AF-A0A954LG31-F1
#
_entry.id   AF-A0A954LG31-F1
#
_cell.length_a   1.000
_cell.length_b   1.000
_cell.length_c   1.000
_cell.angle_alpha   90.00
_cell.angle_beta   90.00
_cell.angle_gamma   90.00
#
_symmetry.space_group_name_H-M   'P 1'
#
loop_
_entity.id
_entity.type
_entity.pdbx_description
1 polymer ?
#
loop_
_entity_poly.entity_id
_entity_poly.type
_entity_poly.pdbx_seq_one_letter_code
_entity_poly.pdbx_strand_id
1 'polypeptide(L)'
;MKYRHFLQVIPFVVFGFLLRTPVTPAVSQDADRAAQKTPTDRMQDRAAIEALRAFHVLVGDWRGVGQPRRGSRSGAWIETTTGRWDFAGASPSILLTSPDGKQFRRISIQPTEDHKAKMVLETADQRSQVLLAQPPEGDQAENHVIVFLSQSAPDHRQLRCTVRIINDIRTTLLFEESSGSSQFRRLAEIGYTRAGERLAQSNSGDRECIVTGGLGTISVKHDGKIYYVCCQGCKQAFDADPAGTVADYRERLQEKSTE
;
A
#
# COMPACT_ATOMS: atom_id res chain seq x y z
N MET A 1 -88.62 -37.00 -8.46
CA MET A 1 -89.19 -36.05 -7.47
C MET A 1 -88.68 -34.64 -7.81
N LYS A 2 -89.61 -33.73 -8.13
CA LYS A 2 -89.55 -32.25 -8.14
C LYS A 2 -88.47 -31.51 -8.98
N TYR A 3 -89.01 -30.85 -10.02
CA TYR A 3 -88.55 -29.65 -10.74
C TYR A 3 -88.05 -28.51 -9.84
N ARG A 4 -87.06 -27.73 -10.32
CA ARG A 4 -87.20 -26.27 -10.60
C ARG A 4 -85.97 -25.65 -11.27
N HIS A 5 -86.25 -24.89 -12.34
CA HIS A 5 -85.39 -23.90 -13.01
C HIS A 5 -84.78 -22.87 -12.03
N PHE A 6 -83.62 -22.30 -12.37
CA PHE A 6 -83.48 -20.89 -12.82
C PHE A 6 -82.00 -20.42 -12.90
N LEU A 7 -81.78 -19.51 -13.86
CA LEU A 7 -80.78 -18.45 -13.98
C LEU A 7 -79.29 -18.75 -14.29
N GLN A 8 -78.96 -18.36 -15.52
CA GLN A 8 -77.63 -18.15 -16.10
C GLN A 8 -77.03 -16.86 -15.51
N VAL A 9 -75.80 -16.93 -14.98
CA VAL A 9 -75.03 -15.76 -14.50
C VAL A 9 -73.76 -15.65 -15.34
N ILE A 10 -73.59 -14.51 -16.00
CA ILE A 10 -72.41 -14.13 -16.78
C ILE A 10 -71.42 -13.44 -15.83
N PRO A 11 -70.15 -13.85 -15.73
CA PRO A 11 -69.17 -13.10 -14.95
C PRO A 11 -68.58 -11.96 -15.79
N PHE A 12 -68.69 -10.74 -15.25
CA PHE A 12 -68.01 -9.53 -15.70
C PHE A 12 -66.49 -9.69 -15.57
N VAL A 13 -65.76 -9.45 -16.67
CA VAL A 13 -64.30 -9.29 -16.67
C VAL A 13 -63.97 -7.85 -16.27
N VAL A 14 -63.41 -7.66 -15.08
CA VAL A 14 -62.88 -6.37 -14.63
C VAL A 14 -61.44 -6.22 -15.13
N PHE A 15 -61.24 -5.35 -16.12
CA PHE A 15 -59.92 -4.93 -16.58
C PHE A 15 -59.32 -3.93 -15.56
N GLY A 16 -58.40 -4.41 -14.73
CA GLY A 16 -57.61 -3.56 -13.84
C GLY A 16 -56.57 -2.76 -14.63
N PHE A 17 -56.79 -1.45 -14.74
CA PHE A 17 -55.77 -0.49 -15.20
C PHE A 17 -54.67 -0.38 -14.15
N LEU A 18 -53.51 -1.00 -14.41
CA LEU A 18 -52.29 -0.79 -13.63
C LEU A 18 -51.66 0.54 -14.04
N LEU A 19 -51.77 1.53 -13.16
CA LEU A 19 -51.03 2.80 -13.23
C LEU A 19 -49.52 2.52 -13.17
N ARG A 20 -48.82 2.76 -14.27
CA ARG A 20 -47.36 2.68 -14.37
C ARG A 20 -46.77 3.93 -13.73
N THR A 21 -46.24 3.79 -12.52
CA THR A 21 -45.44 4.85 -11.88
C THR A 21 -44.16 5.09 -12.69
N PRO A 22 -43.73 6.35 -12.89
CA PRO A 22 -42.45 6.63 -13.52
C PRO A 22 -41.32 6.18 -12.58
N VAL A 23 -40.49 5.27 -13.06
CA VAL A 23 -39.23 4.89 -12.42
C VAL A 23 -38.24 6.02 -12.65
N THR A 24 -38.03 6.85 -11.63
CA THR A 24 -36.91 7.79 -11.58
C THR A 24 -35.61 6.98 -11.56
N PRO A 25 -34.61 7.28 -12.41
CA PRO A 25 -33.32 6.61 -12.30
C PRO A 25 -32.67 7.03 -10.98
N ALA A 26 -32.41 6.06 -10.11
CA ALA A 26 -31.58 6.26 -8.95
C ALA A 26 -30.17 6.65 -9.43
N VAL A 27 -29.84 7.93 -9.27
CA VAL A 27 -28.46 8.39 -9.32
C VAL A 27 -27.68 7.58 -8.29
N SER A 28 -26.69 6.85 -8.76
CA SER A 28 -25.87 5.92 -7.99
C SER A 28 -25.17 6.64 -6.82
N GLN A 29 -25.58 6.32 -5.60
CA GLN A 29 -24.94 6.74 -4.34
C GLN A 29 -23.49 6.25 -4.21
N ASP A 30 -23.01 5.43 -5.14
CA ASP A 30 -21.63 4.93 -5.17
C ASP A 30 -20.61 5.99 -5.63
N ALA A 31 -21.05 7.04 -6.34
CA ALA A 31 -20.17 8.14 -6.74
C ALA A 31 -19.91 9.15 -5.60
N ASP A 32 -20.88 9.32 -4.68
CA ASP A 32 -20.77 10.25 -3.55
C ASP A 32 -20.02 9.65 -2.35
N ARG A 33 -19.85 8.32 -2.29
CA ARG A 33 -19.12 7.65 -1.20
C ARG A 33 -17.61 7.87 -1.24
N ALA A 34 -17.06 8.33 -2.36
CA ALA A 34 -15.64 8.68 -2.50
C ALA A 34 -15.33 10.09 -1.97
N ALA A 35 -16.33 10.99 -1.90
CA ALA A 35 -16.15 12.39 -1.55
C ALA A 35 -16.72 12.70 -0.15
N GLN A 36 -15.95 12.34 0.89
CA GLN A 36 -15.81 13.02 2.19
C GLN A 36 -15.27 12.01 3.21
N LYS A 37 -13.95 11.75 3.19
CA LYS A 37 -13.30 11.06 4.33
C LYS A 37 -13.52 11.90 5.59
N THR A 38 -13.97 11.28 6.67
CA THR A 38 -14.20 12.00 7.93
C THR A 38 -12.89 12.60 8.45
N PRO A 39 -12.93 13.69 9.25
CA PRO A 39 -11.71 14.25 9.85
C PRO A 39 -10.88 13.21 10.63
N THR A 40 -11.56 12.26 11.28
CA THR A 40 -10.90 11.15 12.00
C THR A 40 -10.18 10.20 11.05
N ASP A 41 -10.80 9.79 9.94
CA ASP A 41 -10.16 8.91 8.94
C ASP A 41 -8.95 9.60 8.30
N ARG A 42 -9.05 10.91 8.01
CA ARG A 42 -7.94 11.69 7.45
C ARG A 42 -6.79 11.84 8.42
N MET A 43 -7.08 12.05 9.71
CA MET A 43 -6.05 12.12 10.74
C MET A 43 -5.33 10.77 10.92
N GLN A 44 -6.08 9.66 10.86
CA GLN A 44 -5.51 8.31 10.88
C GLN A 44 -4.65 8.04 9.64
N ASP A 45 -5.11 8.44 8.45
CA ASP A 45 -4.33 8.34 7.22
C ASP A 45 -3.00 9.11 7.32
N ARG A 46 -3.01 10.34 7.86
CA ARG A 46 -1.79 11.13 8.07
C ARG A 46 -0.84 10.48 9.08
N ALA A 47 -1.35 10.04 10.22
CA ALA A 47 -0.54 9.37 11.24
C ALA A 47 0.08 8.06 10.71
N ALA A 48 -0.66 7.30 9.91
CA ALA A 48 -0.18 6.09 9.25
C ALA A 48 0.90 6.41 8.19
N ILE A 49 0.70 7.44 7.38
CA ILE A 49 1.70 7.91 6.41
C ILE A 49 2.98 8.32 7.14
N GLU A 50 2.85 9.05 8.25
CA GLU A 50 3.99 9.50 9.05
C GLU A 50 4.76 8.34 9.69
N ALA A 51 4.05 7.39 10.29
CA ALA A 51 4.66 6.19 10.87
C ALA A 51 5.45 5.37 9.84
N LEU A 52 5.12 5.50 8.55
CA LEU A 52 5.81 4.82 7.46
C LEU A 52 6.79 5.72 6.68
N ARG A 53 7.05 6.96 7.13
CA ARG A 53 7.93 7.92 6.44
C ARG A 53 9.31 7.33 6.14
N ALA A 54 9.90 6.57 7.07
CA ALA A 54 11.20 5.93 6.88
C ALA A 54 11.24 4.94 5.70
N PHE A 55 10.09 4.39 5.30
CA PHE A 55 9.98 3.44 4.19
C PHE A 55 9.62 4.12 2.87
N HIS A 56 9.37 5.43 2.85
CA HIS A 56 9.00 6.16 1.64
C HIS A 56 10.03 5.98 0.52
N VAL A 57 11.31 5.85 0.88
CA VAL A 57 12.39 5.60 -0.10
C VAL A 57 12.08 4.41 -0.98
N LEU A 58 11.41 3.37 -0.48
CA LEU A 58 11.11 2.13 -1.20
C LEU A 58 10.07 2.33 -2.32
N VAL A 59 9.36 3.46 -2.35
CA VAL A 59 8.40 3.78 -3.41
C VAL A 59 9.12 4.12 -4.72
N GLY A 60 8.77 3.41 -5.79
CA GLY A 60 9.37 3.52 -7.11
C GLY A 60 9.66 2.16 -7.74
N ASP A 61 10.28 2.19 -8.91
CA ASP A 61 10.71 0.98 -9.61
C ASP A 61 12.17 0.66 -9.30
N TRP A 62 12.49 -0.62 -9.11
CA TRP A 62 13.78 -1.10 -8.65
C TRP A 62 14.30 -2.26 -9.49
N ARG A 63 15.62 -2.27 -9.70
CA ARG A 63 16.37 -3.42 -10.20
C ARG A 63 17.13 -4.06 -9.05
N GLY A 64 16.80 -5.30 -8.74
CA GLY A 64 17.39 -6.09 -7.67
C GLY A 64 18.45 -7.06 -8.18
N VAL A 65 19.52 -7.21 -7.42
CA VAL A 65 20.47 -8.33 -7.56
C VAL A 65 20.45 -9.12 -6.27
N GLY A 66 19.90 -10.33 -6.32
CA GLY A 66 19.83 -11.25 -5.19
C GLY A 66 21.04 -12.16 -5.12
N GLN A 67 21.61 -12.32 -3.93
CA GLN A 67 22.78 -13.15 -3.68
C GLN A 67 22.58 -14.02 -2.43
N PRO A 68 22.52 -15.37 -2.57
CA PRO A 68 22.49 -16.28 -1.43
C PRO A 68 23.78 -16.21 -0.60
N ARG A 69 24.92 -15.99 -1.27
CA ARG A 69 26.24 -15.82 -0.64
C ARG A 69 26.81 -14.47 -1.03
N ARG A 70 27.22 -13.67 -0.03
CA ARG A 70 27.77 -12.33 -0.23
C ARG A 70 28.96 -12.39 -1.19
N GLY A 71 28.95 -11.54 -2.22
CA GLY A 71 30.05 -11.44 -3.19
C GLY A 71 30.18 -12.62 -4.15
N SER A 72 29.24 -13.57 -4.14
CA SER A 72 29.24 -14.72 -5.06
C SER A 72 28.15 -14.58 -6.11
N ARG A 73 28.46 -15.02 -7.35
CA ARG A 73 27.47 -15.17 -8.43
C ARG A 73 26.74 -16.52 -8.38
N SER A 74 27.21 -17.46 -7.56
CA SER A 74 26.61 -18.80 -7.46
C SER A 74 25.21 -18.71 -6.88
N GLY A 75 24.21 -19.10 -7.68
CA GLY A 75 22.79 -19.00 -7.30
C GLY A 75 22.24 -17.58 -7.25
N ALA A 76 23.03 -16.57 -7.66
CA ALA A 76 22.57 -15.20 -7.75
C ALA A 76 21.49 -15.03 -8.83
N TRP A 77 20.65 -14.02 -8.68
CA TRP A 77 19.61 -13.72 -9.65
C TRP A 77 19.38 -12.21 -9.77
N ILE A 78 18.63 -11.82 -10.79
CA ILE A 78 18.15 -10.46 -10.99
C ILE A 78 16.63 -10.51 -10.85
N GLU A 79 16.05 -9.49 -10.25
CA GLU A 79 14.60 -9.30 -10.15
C GLU A 79 14.23 -7.84 -10.34
N THR A 80 12.97 -7.58 -10.67
CA THR A 80 12.39 -6.25 -10.68
C THR A 80 11.36 -6.14 -9.57
N THR A 81 11.43 -5.07 -8.80
CA THR A 81 10.51 -4.80 -7.71
C THR A 81 9.92 -3.42 -7.88
N THR A 82 8.60 -3.29 -7.75
CA THR A 82 7.93 -1.99 -7.71
C THR A 82 7.37 -1.77 -6.32
N GLY A 83 7.75 -0.65 -5.71
CA GLY A 83 7.19 -0.16 -4.45
C GLY A 83 6.15 0.94 -4.68
N ARG A 84 5.03 0.86 -3.97
CA ARG A 84 3.92 1.83 -4.05
C ARG A 84 3.30 2.04 -2.68
N TRP A 85 2.69 3.19 -2.49
CA TRP A 85 1.67 3.33 -1.45
C TRP A 85 0.42 2.54 -1.87
N ASP A 86 -0.16 1.81 -0.92
CA ASP A 86 -1.43 1.12 -1.06
C ASP A 86 -2.40 1.64 0.00
N PHE A 87 -3.55 2.11 -0.47
CA PHE A 87 -4.62 2.73 0.33
C PHE A 87 -5.92 1.91 0.29
N ALA A 88 -5.90 0.71 -0.28
CA ALA A 88 -7.10 -0.13 -0.40
C ALA A 88 -7.51 -0.79 0.93
N GLY A 89 -6.58 -0.93 1.88
CA GLY A 89 -6.82 -1.50 3.21
C GLY A 89 -7.38 -0.49 4.22
N ALA A 90 -7.59 -0.96 5.45
CA ALA A 90 -8.07 -0.13 6.56
C ALA A 90 -7.06 0.95 7.01
N SER A 91 -5.79 0.84 6.61
CA SER A 91 -4.77 1.87 6.84
C SER A 91 -3.78 1.89 5.67
N PRO A 92 -3.18 3.05 5.36
CA PRO A 92 -2.11 3.16 4.37
C PRO A 92 -0.97 2.18 4.62
N SER A 93 -0.39 1.64 3.56
CA SER A 93 0.77 0.74 3.63
C SER A 93 1.75 0.97 2.47
N ILE A 94 3.00 0.53 2.64
CA ILE A 94 3.98 0.44 1.54
C ILE A 94 3.95 -0.98 1.00
N LEU A 95 3.58 -1.13 -0.27
CA LEU A 95 3.51 -2.40 -0.97
C LEU A 95 4.68 -2.54 -1.94
N LEU A 96 5.55 -3.53 -1.72
CA LEU A 96 6.55 -3.99 -2.68
C LEU A 96 6.02 -5.21 -3.41
N THR A 97 6.11 -5.20 -4.73
CA THR A 97 5.75 -6.35 -5.58
C THR A 97 6.96 -6.74 -6.42
N SER A 98 7.38 -8.00 -6.31
CA SER A 98 8.48 -8.61 -7.06
C SER A 98 7.95 -9.86 -7.78
N PRO A 99 7.38 -9.72 -9.00
CA PRO A 99 6.67 -10.82 -9.67
C PRO A 99 7.52 -12.09 -9.84
N ASP A 100 8.81 -11.90 -10.14
CA ASP A 100 9.81 -12.95 -10.36
C ASP A 100 10.77 -13.11 -9.17
N GLY A 101 10.40 -12.56 -8.00
CA GLY A 101 11.26 -12.55 -6.81
C GLY A 101 11.45 -13.94 -6.21
N LYS A 102 12.67 -14.24 -5.77
CA LYS A 102 13.00 -15.55 -5.17
C LYS A 102 12.78 -15.62 -3.66
N GLN A 103 12.86 -14.49 -2.96
CA GLN A 103 12.61 -14.44 -1.51
C GLN A 103 11.16 -14.06 -1.20
N PHE A 104 10.58 -13.16 -2.01
CA PHE A 104 9.23 -12.68 -1.83
C PHE A 104 8.59 -12.37 -3.17
N ARG A 105 7.27 -12.51 -3.24
CA ARG A 105 6.44 -11.93 -4.30
C ARG A 105 5.86 -10.60 -3.87
N ARG A 106 5.51 -10.48 -2.59
CA ARG A 106 4.87 -9.29 -2.03
C ARG A 106 5.36 -9.02 -0.61
N ILE A 107 5.60 -7.75 -0.32
CA ILE A 107 5.83 -7.25 1.04
C ILE A 107 4.88 -6.08 1.26
N SER A 108 4.04 -6.12 2.29
CA SER A 108 3.24 -4.97 2.73
C SER A 108 3.76 -4.52 4.10
N ILE A 109 4.29 -3.30 4.16
CA ILE A 109 4.74 -2.66 5.40
C ILE A 109 3.60 -1.77 5.89
N GLN A 110 3.09 -2.07 7.08
CA GLN A 110 1.91 -1.45 7.65
C GLN A 110 2.26 -0.81 9.00
N PRO A 111 1.62 0.30 9.39
CA PRO A 111 1.79 0.84 10.73
C PRO A 111 1.20 -0.13 11.78
N THR A 112 1.69 -0.04 13.01
CA THR A 112 1.11 -0.68 14.19
C THR A 112 0.61 0.38 15.17
N GLU A 113 -0.19 -0.02 16.17
CA GLU A 113 -0.79 0.89 17.16
C GLU A 113 0.26 1.71 17.94
N ASP A 114 1.46 1.17 18.10
CA ASP A 114 2.59 1.83 18.77
C ASP A 114 3.48 2.64 17.80
N HIS A 115 2.95 3.02 16.64
CA HIS A 115 3.65 3.73 15.55
C HIS A 115 4.94 3.05 15.07
N LYS A 116 5.09 1.75 15.35
CA LYS A 116 6.10 0.91 14.69
C LYS A 116 5.55 0.43 13.34
N ALA A 117 6.28 -0.50 12.73
CA ALA A 117 5.89 -1.14 11.49
C ALA A 117 5.80 -2.66 11.66
N LYS A 118 4.85 -3.26 10.97
CA LYS A 118 4.83 -4.70 10.70
C LYS A 118 5.01 -4.94 9.21
N MET A 119 5.69 -6.03 8.87
CA MET A 119 5.88 -6.52 7.52
C MET A 119 5.05 -7.78 7.33
N VAL A 120 4.09 -7.72 6.42
CA VAL A 120 3.39 -8.90 5.90
C VAL A 120 4.16 -9.36 4.66
N LEU A 121 4.90 -10.45 4.82
CA LEU A 121 5.73 -11.06 3.79
C LEU A 121 4.96 -12.21 3.12
N GLU A 122 4.81 -12.15 1.80
CA GLU A 122 4.37 -13.26 0.97
C GLU A 122 5.58 -13.79 0.17
N THR A 123 6.02 -14.99 0.52
CA THR A 123 7.18 -15.64 -0.08
C THR A 123 6.92 -16.11 -1.52
N ALA A 124 7.99 -16.49 -2.23
CA ALA A 124 7.90 -17.02 -3.60
C ALA A 124 6.98 -18.26 -3.72
N ASP A 125 6.93 -19.09 -2.68
CA ASP A 125 6.06 -20.26 -2.53
C ASP A 125 4.68 -19.94 -1.93
N GLN A 126 4.27 -18.66 -1.97
CA GLN A 126 2.95 -18.17 -1.53
C GLN A 126 2.63 -18.42 -0.05
N ARG A 127 3.65 -18.55 0.79
CA ARG A 127 3.47 -18.58 2.24
C ARG A 127 3.47 -17.17 2.78
N SER A 128 2.53 -16.88 3.67
CA SER A 128 2.42 -15.58 4.32
C SER A 128 2.99 -15.64 5.73
N GLN A 129 3.81 -14.65 6.09
CA GLN A 129 4.35 -14.48 7.43
C GLN A 129 4.24 -13.03 7.87
N VAL A 130 4.02 -12.82 9.17
CA VAL A 130 4.05 -11.49 9.78
C VAL A 130 5.34 -11.33 10.56
N LEU A 131 6.08 -10.27 10.26
CA LEU A 131 7.29 -9.88 10.95
C LEU A 131 7.09 -8.51 11.59
N LEU A 132 7.57 -8.34 12.82
CA LEU A 132 7.44 -7.08 13.56
C LEU A 132 8.77 -6.34 13.54
N ALA A 133 8.73 -5.03 13.34
CA ALA A 133 9.91 -4.18 13.47
C ALA A 133 10.46 -4.27 14.91
N GLN A 134 11.77 -4.46 15.02
CA GLN A 134 12.49 -4.51 16.28
C GLN A 134 12.99 -3.11 16.65
N PRO A 135 13.14 -2.81 17.95
CA PRO A 135 13.88 -1.64 18.39
C PRO A 135 15.29 -1.65 17.78
N PRO A 136 15.81 -0.49 17.33
CA PRO A 136 17.17 -0.43 16.80
C PRO A 136 18.18 -0.75 17.90
N GLU A 137 19.20 -1.54 17.57
CA GLU A 137 20.33 -1.83 18.47
C GLU A 137 21.61 -1.15 17.97
N GLY A 138 22.43 -0.62 18.88
CA GLY A 138 23.70 0.01 18.53
C GLY A 138 23.53 1.19 17.55
N ASP A 139 24.27 1.16 16.45
CA ASP A 139 24.29 2.20 15.41
C ASP A 139 23.24 1.99 14.30
N GLN A 140 22.29 1.07 14.48
CA GLN A 140 21.31 0.72 13.44
C GLN A 140 20.44 1.90 13.02
N ALA A 141 19.95 2.70 13.97
CA ALA A 141 19.11 3.86 13.68
C ALA A 141 19.86 4.91 12.84
N GLU A 142 21.11 5.21 13.23
CA GLU A 142 21.98 6.16 12.54
C GLU A 142 22.33 5.70 11.11
N ASN A 143 22.41 4.38 10.91
CA ASN A 143 22.72 3.77 9.61
C ASN A 143 21.47 3.34 8.81
N HIS A 144 20.28 3.82 9.19
CA HIS A 144 18.99 3.52 8.55
C HIS A 144 18.76 2.01 8.33
N VAL A 145 19.05 1.23 9.36
CA VAL A 145 18.84 -0.22 9.40
C VAL A 145 17.58 -0.51 10.20
N ILE A 146 16.65 -1.22 9.57
CA ILE A 146 15.39 -1.62 10.19
C ILE A 146 15.31 -3.14 10.15
N VAL A 147 15.18 -3.76 11.31
CA VAL A 147 15.12 -5.22 11.46
C VAL A 147 13.67 -5.63 11.70
N PHE A 148 13.17 -6.53 10.86
CA PHE A 148 11.88 -7.19 11.05
C PHE A 148 12.12 -8.65 11.44
N LEU A 149 11.41 -9.12 12.47
CA LEU A 149 11.53 -10.48 12.98
C LEU A 149 10.16 -11.15 13.05
N SER A 150 10.05 -12.38 12.54
CA SER A 150 8.83 -13.17 12.70
C SER A 150 8.62 -13.54 14.16
N GLN A 151 7.37 -13.75 14.55
CA GLN A 151 7.10 -14.45 15.81
C GLN A 151 7.67 -15.87 15.71
N SER A 152 8.17 -16.41 16.83
CA SER A 152 8.68 -17.79 16.88
C SER A 152 7.55 -18.76 16.58
N ALA A 153 7.73 -19.63 15.59
CA ALA A 153 6.86 -20.77 15.38
C ALA A 153 7.10 -21.85 16.47
N PRO A 154 6.22 -22.85 16.64
CA PRO A 154 6.39 -23.93 17.62
C PRO A 154 7.68 -24.74 17.44
N ASP A 155 8.22 -24.78 16.22
CA ASP A 155 9.52 -25.39 15.89
C ASP A 155 10.72 -24.47 16.20
N HIS A 156 10.47 -23.34 16.89
CA HIS A 156 11.41 -22.26 17.18
C HIS A 156 12.05 -21.63 15.95
N ARG A 157 11.51 -21.86 14.74
CA ARG A 157 12.01 -21.22 13.54
C ARG A 157 11.63 -19.75 13.54
N GLN A 158 12.58 -18.90 13.19
CA GLN A 158 12.35 -17.48 12.99
C GLN A 158 12.90 -17.03 11.65
N LEU A 159 12.17 -16.11 11.01
CA LEU A 159 12.62 -15.39 9.83
C LEU A 159 12.96 -13.96 10.22
N ARG A 160 14.08 -13.47 9.72
CA ARG A 160 14.51 -12.08 9.86
C ARG A 160 14.64 -11.44 8.48
N CYS A 161 14.08 -10.25 8.33
CA CYS A 161 14.32 -9.38 7.19
C CYS A 161 14.93 -8.07 7.68
N THR A 162 16.16 -7.78 7.27
CA THR A 162 16.81 -6.49 7.53
C THR A 162 16.72 -5.62 6.30
N VAL A 163 16.06 -4.47 6.44
CA VAL A 163 16.01 -3.41 5.43
C VAL A 163 17.11 -2.40 5.76
N ARG A 164 18.02 -2.15 4.83
CA ARG A 164 19.04 -1.10 4.97
C ARG A 164 18.87 -0.08 3.86
N ILE A 165 18.65 1.17 4.24
CA ILE A 165 18.59 2.29 3.31
C ILE A 165 19.99 2.90 3.23
N ILE A 166 20.65 2.77 2.08
CA ILE A 166 22.01 3.31 1.90
C ILE A 166 21.92 4.76 1.43
N ASN A 167 21.04 5.02 0.47
CA ASN A 167 20.63 6.34 0.01
C ASN A 167 19.31 6.22 -0.77
N ASP A 168 18.87 7.32 -1.38
CA ASP A 168 17.64 7.41 -2.18
C ASP A 168 17.57 6.47 -3.40
N ILE A 169 18.74 6.09 -3.94
CA ILE A 169 18.86 5.22 -5.12
C ILE A 169 19.33 3.80 -4.80
N ARG A 170 19.65 3.48 -3.54
CA ARG A 170 20.21 2.18 -3.12
C ARG A 170 19.69 1.71 -1.76
N THR A 171 19.13 0.51 -1.75
CA THR A 171 18.66 -0.19 -0.54
C THR A 171 19.02 -1.67 -0.62
N THR A 172 19.21 -2.33 0.53
CA THR A 172 19.30 -3.80 0.59
C THR A 172 18.22 -4.40 1.48
N LEU A 173 17.73 -5.58 1.08
CA LEU A 173 16.89 -6.46 1.89
C LEU A 173 17.68 -7.76 2.15
N LEU A 174 18.01 -8.02 3.40
CA LEU A 174 18.69 -9.25 3.82
C LEU A 174 17.69 -10.17 4.53
N PHE A 175 17.50 -11.37 3.97
CA PHE A 175 16.69 -12.43 4.55
C PHE A 175 17.58 -13.47 5.22
N GLU A 176 17.22 -13.83 6.44
CA GLU A 176 17.93 -14.81 7.26
C GLU A 176 16.94 -15.64 8.06
N GLU A 177 17.34 -16.84 8.45
CA GLU A 177 16.53 -17.71 9.30
C GLU A 177 17.34 -18.29 10.45
N SER A 178 16.67 -18.59 11.55
CA SER A 178 17.21 -19.39 12.64
C SER A 178 16.32 -20.60 12.91
N SER A 179 16.89 -21.66 13.46
CA SER A 179 16.18 -22.87 13.93
C SER A 179 16.20 -22.93 15.45
N GLY A 180 15.74 -21.85 16.10
CA GLY A 180 15.65 -21.76 17.56
C GLY A 180 16.93 -21.36 18.29
N SER A 181 18.01 -21.06 17.57
CA SER A 181 19.23 -20.48 18.13
C SER A 181 19.27 -18.96 17.90
N SER A 182 20.15 -18.27 18.61
CA SER A 182 20.45 -16.85 18.37
C SER A 182 21.25 -16.61 17.08
N GLN A 183 21.72 -17.67 16.42
CA GLN A 183 22.48 -17.58 15.18
C GLN A 183 21.54 -17.63 13.97
N PHE A 184 21.61 -16.59 13.15
CA PHE A 184 20.86 -16.49 11.91
C PHE A 184 21.73 -16.92 10.73
N ARG A 185 21.19 -17.82 9.91
CA ARG A 185 21.76 -18.24 8.64
C ARG A 185 21.20 -17.38 7.52
N ARG A 186 22.08 -16.80 6.71
CA ARG A 186 21.69 -16.08 5.48
C ARG A 186 20.91 -17.00 4.53
N LEU A 187 19.77 -16.51 4.08
CA LEU A 187 19.03 -17.04 2.94
C LEU A 187 19.48 -16.33 1.67
N ALA A 188 19.37 -15.00 1.65
CA ALA A 188 19.90 -14.16 0.59
C ALA A 188 19.87 -12.67 0.97
N GLU A 189 20.69 -11.87 0.28
CA GLU A 189 20.59 -10.41 0.29
C GLU A 189 20.27 -9.93 -1.11
N ILE A 190 19.27 -9.06 -1.23
CA ILE A 190 18.90 -8.41 -2.48
C ILE A 190 19.34 -6.96 -2.39
N GLY A 191 20.24 -6.55 -3.28
CA GLY A 191 20.63 -5.16 -3.44
C GLY A 191 19.85 -4.50 -4.55
N TYR A 192 18.98 -3.56 -4.19
CA TYR A 192 18.16 -2.79 -5.12
C TYR A 192 18.83 -1.48 -5.53
N THR A 193 18.82 -1.19 -6.83
CA THR A 193 19.13 0.12 -7.40
C THR A 193 17.89 0.67 -8.09
N ARG A 194 17.58 1.94 -7.85
CA ARG A 194 16.41 2.61 -8.44
C ARG A 194 16.48 2.53 -9.98
N ALA A 195 15.37 2.16 -10.61
CA ALA A 195 15.30 2.02 -12.06
C ALA A 195 15.29 3.41 -12.72
N GLY A 196 15.95 3.54 -13.88
CA GLY A 196 15.98 4.79 -14.64
C GLY A 196 16.99 5.84 -14.15
N GLU A 197 17.46 5.76 -12.91
CA GLU A 197 18.47 6.68 -12.38
C GLU A 197 19.88 6.35 -12.89
N ARG A 198 20.61 7.37 -13.36
CA ARG A 198 22.07 7.33 -13.54
C ARG A 198 22.68 7.93 -12.29
N LEU A 199 23.76 7.33 -11.76
CA LEU A 199 24.47 7.71 -10.53
C LEU A 199 24.89 9.20 -10.40
N ALA A 200 24.67 10.04 -11.42
CA ALA A 200 25.21 11.39 -11.54
C ALA A 200 24.15 12.51 -11.71
N GLN A 201 22.85 12.23 -11.76
CA GLN A 201 21.82 13.27 -11.98
C GLN A 201 20.54 12.98 -11.20
N SER A 202 20.44 13.54 -9.99
CA SER A 202 19.17 13.68 -9.30
C SER A 202 18.38 14.83 -9.94
N ASN A 203 17.50 14.52 -10.90
CA ASN A 203 16.47 15.47 -11.33
C ASN A 203 15.31 15.47 -10.34
N SER A 204 15.59 15.81 -9.08
CA SER A 204 14.59 16.03 -8.04
C SER A 204 14.33 17.52 -7.90
N GLY A 205 13.67 18.11 -8.90
CA GLY A 205 13.17 19.47 -8.77
C GLY A 205 11.96 19.47 -7.85
N ASP A 206 12.08 20.09 -6.67
CA ASP A 206 11.12 20.77 -5.77
C ASP A 206 9.66 20.27 -5.64
N ARG A 207 9.30 19.11 -6.20
CA ARG A 207 7.91 18.65 -6.31
C ARG A 207 7.60 17.69 -5.19
N GLU A 208 6.77 18.14 -4.25
CA GLU A 208 6.24 17.31 -3.17
C GLU A 208 4.97 16.55 -3.63
N CYS A 209 4.86 15.29 -3.20
CA CYS A 209 3.68 14.45 -3.35
C CYS A 209 2.59 15.00 -2.45
N ILE A 210 1.49 15.47 -3.02
CA ILE A 210 0.40 16.07 -2.24
C ILE A 210 -0.37 15.08 -1.35
N VAL A 211 -0.17 13.77 -1.56
CA VAL A 211 -0.77 12.74 -0.71
C VAL A 211 0.13 12.42 0.48
N THR A 212 1.42 12.18 0.24
CA THR A 212 2.32 11.57 1.24
C THR A 212 3.52 12.42 1.64
N GLY A 213 3.75 13.55 0.98
CA GLY A 213 4.88 14.44 1.25
C GLY A 213 6.23 13.99 0.67
N GLY A 214 6.29 12.83 0.00
CA GLY A 214 7.52 12.38 -0.67
C GLY A 214 7.76 13.00 -2.04
N LEU A 215 8.80 12.58 -2.78
CA LEU A 215 9.09 13.13 -4.11
C LEU A 215 7.96 12.86 -5.12
N GLY A 216 7.39 13.91 -5.71
CA GLY A 216 6.33 13.86 -6.70
C GLY A 216 6.87 13.69 -8.12
N THR A 217 6.47 12.62 -8.81
CA THR A 217 6.96 12.25 -10.14
C THR A 217 5.86 12.20 -11.21
N ILE A 218 4.59 12.16 -10.79
CA ILE A 218 3.42 12.08 -11.66
C ILE A 218 2.60 13.35 -11.47
N SER A 219 2.28 14.07 -12.55
CA SER A 219 1.40 15.25 -12.48
C SER A 219 -0.08 14.86 -12.41
N VAL A 220 -0.84 15.49 -11.53
CA VAL A 220 -2.30 15.42 -11.46
C VAL A 220 -2.89 16.84 -11.52
N LYS A 221 -4.18 16.99 -11.84
CA LYS A 221 -4.83 18.29 -11.97
C LYS A 221 -6.13 18.34 -11.19
N HIS A 222 -6.37 19.44 -10.50
CA HIS A 222 -7.65 19.77 -9.87
C HIS A 222 -7.83 21.30 -9.86
N ASP A 223 -9.03 21.77 -10.18
CA ASP A 223 -9.38 23.19 -10.26
C ASP A 223 -8.40 24.04 -11.09
N GLY A 224 -7.96 23.50 -12.24
CA GLY A 224 -7.01 24.16 -13.14
C GLY A 224 -5.57 24.28 -12.60
N LYS A 225 -5.30 23.78 -11.38
CA LYS A 225 -3.97 23.75 -10.76
C LYS A 225 -3.32 22.37 -10.97
N ILE A 226 -2.01 22.39 -11.17
CA ILE A 226 -1.18 21.18 -11.30
C ILE A 226 -0.61 20.84 -9.93
N TYR A 227 -0.75 19.58 -9.56
CA TYR A 227 -0.17 18.96 -8.36
C TYR A 227 0.67 17.76 -8.77
N TYR A 228 1.43 17.20 -7.83
CA TYR A 228 2.28 16.04 -8.08
C TYR A 228 2.02 14.93 -7.06
N VAL A 229 2.16 13.68 -7.49
CA VAL A 229 2.07 12.47 -6.66
C VAL A 229 3.24 11.53 -6.95
N CYS A 230 3.62 10.69 -5.99
CA CYS A 230 4.85 9.89 -6.06
C CYS A 230 4.69 8.54 -6.76
N CYS A 231 3.47 8.00 -6.85
CA CYS A 231 3.22 6.69 -7.43
C CYS A 231 1.75 6.53 -7.86
N GLN A 232 1.45 5.43 -8.55
CA GLN A 232 0.10 5.11 -9.00
C GLN A 232 -0.92 5.02 -7.85
N GLY A 233 -0.52 4.52 -6.67
CA GLY A 233 -1.42 4.46 -5.52
C GLY A 233 -1.81 5.84 -4.98
N CYS A 234 -0.87 6.79 -4.96
CA CYS A 234 -1.17 8.18 -4.62
C CYS A 234 -2.01 8.87 -5.71
N LYS A 235 -1.82 8.51 -6.99
CA LYS A 235 -2.71 8.99 -8.06
C LYS A 235 -4.14 8.49 -7.84
N GLN A 236 -4.33 7.22 -7.54
CA GLN A 236 -5.64 6.65 -7.25
C GLN A 236 -6.29 7.30 -6.03
N ALA A 237 -5.53 7.51 -4.95
CA ALA A 237 -6.01 8.21 -3.76
C ALA A 237 -6.45 9.65 -4.07
N PHE A 238 -5.65 10.39 -4.86
CA PHE A 238 -6.02 11.73 -5.31
C PHE A 238 -7.27 11.73 -6.19
N ASP A 239 -7.36 10.83 -7.18
CA ASP A 239 -8.50 10.77 -8.09
C ASP A 239 -9.80 10.42 -7.34
N ALA A 240 -9.72 9.68 -6.22
CA ALA A 240 -10.86 9.33 -5.39
C ALA A 240 -11.40 10.52 -4.55
N ASP A 241 -10.53 11.36 -4.00
CA ASP A 241 -10.91 12.57 -3.27
C ASP A 241 -9.94 13.74 -3.56
N PRO A 242 -10.09 14.41 -4.73
CA PRO A 242 -9.16 15.48 -5.12
C PRO A 242 -9.24 16.69 -4.20
N ALA A 243 -10.46 17.09 -3.81
CA ALA A 243 -10.70 18.27 -3.00
C ALA A 243 -10.17 18.07 -1.56
N GLY A 244 -10.46 16.92 -0.95
CA GLY A 244 -9.95 16.56 0.38
C GLY A 244 -8.43 16.46 0.39
N THR A 245 -7.82 15.82 -0.62
CA THR A 245 -6.36 15.73 -0.74
C THR A 245 -5.70 17.11 -0.84
N VAL A 246 -6.27 18.02 -1.63
CA VAL A 246 -5.75 19.39 -1.78
C VAL A 246 -5.92 20.21 -0.50
N ALA A 247 -7.03 20.04 0.23
CA ALA A 247 -7.24 20.68 1.52
C ALA A 247 -6.20 20.20 2.54
N ASP A 248 -6.00 18.88 2.64
CA ASP A 248 -5.01 18.27 3.52
C ASP A 248 -3.58 18.72 3.20
N TYR A 249 -3.24 18.82 1.91
CA TYR A 249 -1.96 19.33 1.47
C TYR A 249 -1.73 20.80 1.89
N ARG A 250 -2.75 21.65 1.76
CA ARG A 250 -2.67 23.07 2.18
C ARG A 250 -2.47 23.19 3.69
N GLU A 251 -3.16 22.38 4.48
CA GLU A 251 -3.00 22.37 5.94
C GLU A 251 -1.57 21.98 6.34
N ARG A 252 -1.00 20.93 5.74
CA ARG A 252 0.41 20.56 5.97
C ARG A 252 1.40 21.67 5.60
N LEU A 253 1.13 22.42 4.52
CA LEU A 253 1.98 23.56 4.16
C LEU A 253 1.91 24.69 5.21
N GLN A 254 0.74 24.91 5.81
CA GLN A 254 0.57 25.91 6.87
C GLN A 254 1.29 25.49 8.16
N GLU A 255 1.17 24.22 8.55
CA GLU A 255 1.88 23.64 9.70
C GLU A 255 3.40 23.84 9.54
N LYS A 256 3.96 23.44 8.39
CA LYS A 256 5.40 23.62 8.08
C LYS A 256 5.86 25.09 8.06
N SER A 257 4.96 26.04 7.76
CA SER A 257 5.31 27.47 7.71
C SER A 257 5.32 28.14 9.08
N THR A 258 4.82 27.45 10.11
CA THR A 258 4.71 27.96 11.49
C THR A 258 5.84 27.44 12.39
N GLU A 259 6.63 26.48 11.89
CA GLU A 259 7.79 25.86 12.55
C GLU A 259 9.10 26.55 12.14
#